data_AF-A0A5R8NLV5-F1
#
_entry.id   AF-A0A5R8NLV5-F1
#
_cell.length_a   1.000
_cell.length_b   1.000
_cell.length_c   1.000
_cell.angle_alpha   90.00
_cell.angle_beta   90.00
_cell.angle_gamma   90.00
#
_symmetry.space_group_name_H-M   'P 1'
#
loop_
_entity.id
_entity.type
_entity.pdbx_description
1 polymer ?
#
loop_
_entity_poly.entity_id
_entity_poly.type
_entity_poly.pdbx_seq_one_letter_code
_entity_poly.pdbx_strand_id
1 'polypeptide(L)'
;MRRILVLALLAVVAAAGITALSSSMKFRTDRGPTGSRTLIHFTAESRHPAAAAALRLWEECASIANHVRLVAGPRHDGTRWTVVLEPALGPHTERRLTGCLDDLTVDGIRGHHLATERLAN
;
A
#
# COMPACT_ATOMS: atom_id res chain seq x y z
N MET A 1 24.91 -24.02 40.34
CA MET A 1 25.26 -22.68 39.79
C MET A 1 25.67 -22.74 38.32
N ARG A 2 26.68 -23.53 37.91
CA ARG A 2 27.13 -23.63 36.49
C ARG A 2 26.01 -23.95 35.48
N ARG A 3 25.11 -24.89 35.78
CA ARG A 3 23.97 -25.22 34.91
C ARG A 3 22.96 -24.07 34.75
N ILE A 4 22.74 -23.30 35.81
CA ILE A 4 21.86 -22.12 35.80
C ILE A 4 22.48 -21.02 34.94
N LEU A 5 23.80 -20.82 35.05
CA LEU A 5 24.55 -19.86 34.25
C LEU A 5 24.53 -20.20 32.76
N VAL A 6 24.68 -21.48 32.40
CA VAL A 6 24.58 -21.96 31.02
C VAL A 6 23.16 -21.76 30.46
N LEU A 7 22.12 -22.08 31.22
CA LEU A 7 20.73 -21.87 30.82
C LEU A 7 20.40 -20.38 30.63
N ALA A 8 20.89 -19.52 31.53
CA ALA A 8 20.72 -18.07 31.40
C ALA A 8 21.41 -17.53 30.14
N LEU A 9 22.63 -18.00 29.84
CA LEU A 9 23.36 -17.60 28.63
C LEU A 9 22.62 -18.04 27.36
N LEU A 10 22.13 -19.28 27.32
CA LEU A 10 21.32 -19.80 26.21
C LEU A 10 20.04 -19.00 26.01
N ALA A 11 19.35 -18.64 27.09
CA ALA A 11 18.15 -17.81 27.03
C ALA A 11 18.45 -16.42 26.46
N VAL A 12 19.57 -15.80 26.85
CA VAL A 12 19.98 -14.50 26.31
C VAL A 12 20.31 -14.59 24.81
N VAL A 13 21.05 -15.63 24.39
CA VAL A 13 21.39 -15.84 22.97
C VAL A 13 20.13 -16.08 22.14
N ALA A 14 19.20 -16.91 22.64
CA ALA A 14 17.93 -17.16 21.96
C ALA A 14 17.08 -15.88 21.85
N ALA A 15 16.97 -15.10 22.92
CA ALA A 15 16.25 -13.83 22.92
C ALA A 15 16.86 -12.83 21.93
N ALA A 16 18.19 -12.68 21.91
CA ALA A 16 18.88 -11.83 20.96
C ALA A 16 18.61 -12.27 19.51
N GLY A 17 18.68 -13.58 19.23
CA GLY A 17 18.34 -14.13 17.92
C GLY A 17 16.91 -13.81 17.48
N ILE A 18 15.93 -14.00 18.37
CA ILE A 18 14.51 -13.69 18.09
C ILE A 18 14.31 -12.19 17.82
N THR A 19 14.94 -11.31 18.61
CA THR A 19 14.79 -9.86 18.40
C THR A 19 15.38 -9.38 17.08
N ALA A 20 16.53 -9.93 16.66
CA ALA A 20 17.15 -9.64 15.38
C ALA A 20 16.33 -10.18 14.18
N LEU A 21 15.68 -11.33 14.36
CA LEU A 21 14.80 -11.88 13.35
C LEU A 21 13.52 -11.04 13.23
N SER A 22 12.94 -10.64 14.37
CA SER A 22 11.77 -9.75 14.45
C SER A 22 12.03 -8.38 13.80
N SER A 23 13.21 -7.77 14.02
CA SER A 23 13.54 -6.49 13.40
C SER A 23 13.65 -6.59 11.87
N SER A 24 14.08 -7.74 11.36
CA SER A 24 14.19 -8.03 9.92
C SER A 24 12.83 -8.40 9.29
N MET A 25 11.89 -8.92 10.08
CA MET A 25 10.54 -9.30 9.65
C MET A 25 9.52 -8.18 9.73
N LYS A 26 9.88 -6.99 10.25
CA LYS A 26 8.99 -5.83 10.19
C LYS A 26 8.82 -5.42 8.73
N PHE A 27 7.71 -5.86 8.12
CA PHE A 27 7.08 -5.18 6.99
C PHE A 27 6.77 -3.75 7.42
N ARG A 28 7.78 -2.90 7.38
CA ARG A 28 7.63 -1.48 7.66
C ARG A 28 6.85 -0.95 6.49
N THR A 29 5.53 -0.85 6.66
CA THR A 29 4.61 -0.22 5.73
C THR A 29 5.21 1.12 5.34
N ASP A 30 5.69 1.20 4.10
CA ASP A 30 6.48 2.30 3.64
C ASP A 30 5.53 3.46 3.34
N ARG A 31 5.78 4.57 4.05
CA ARG A 31 5.01 5.81 3.95
C ARG A 31 5.97 6.99 3.92
N GLY A 32 5.59 8.01 3.16
CA GLY A 32 6.28 9.27 3.06
C GLY A 32 6.14 10.12 4.32
N PRO A 33 6.74 11.33 4.32
CA PRO A 33 6.65 12.27 5.43
C PRO A 33 5.22 12.67 5.77
N THR A 34 4.95 13.04 7.02
CA THR A 34 3.65 13.60 7.42
C THR A 34 3.34 14.87 6.61
N GLY A 35 2.09 15.03 6.16
CA GLY A 35 1.65 16.16 5.32
C GLY A 35 1.90 15.98 3.82
N SER A 36 2.72 15.00 3.42
CA SER A 36 2.88 14.67 2.00
C SER A 36 1.67 13.91 1.45
N ARG A 37 1.43 13.99 0.14
CA ARG A 37 0.33 13.30 -0.54
C ARG A 37 0.78 12.54 -1.76
N THR A 38 0.05 11.47 -2.08
CA THR A 38 0.15 10.77 -3.36
C THR A 38 -1.17 10.87 -4.09
N LEU A 39 -1.13 11.32 -5.34
CA LEU A 39 -2.26 11.30 -6.25
C LEU A 39 -2.03 10.16 -7.24
N ILE A 40 -3.02 9.29 -7.41
CA ILE A 40 -2.95 8.19 -8.36
C ILE A 40 -4.05 8.38 -9.38
N HIS A 41 -3.65 8.37 -10.65
CA HIS A 41 -4.53 8.50 -11.79
C HIS A 41 -4.65 7.15 -12.51
N PHE A 42 -5.88 6.73 -12.81
CA PHE A 42 -6.15 5.46 -13.47
C PHE A 42 -7.41 5.52 -14.36
N THR A 43 -7.55 4.57 -15.27
CA THR A 43 -8.79 4.28 -16.00
C THR A 43 -9.49 3.07 -15.40
N ALA A 44 -10.80 2.99 -15.61
CA ALA A 44 -11.60 1.82 -15.29
C ALA A 44 -12.59 1.59 -16.42
N GLU A 45 -12.30 0.60 -17.26
CA GLU A 45 -13.10 0.24 -18.42
C GLU A 45 -14.03 -0.91 -18.05
N SER A 46 -15.32 -0.77 -18.33
CA SER A 46 -16.28 -1.86 -18.14
C SER A 46 -17.51 -1.64 -19.03
N ARG A 47 -18.35 -2.68 -19.16
CA ARG A 47 -19.69 -2.54 -19.78
C ARG A 47 -20.72 -1.88 -18.85
N HIS A 48 -20.37 -1.71 -17.58
CA HIS A 48 -21.20 -1.13 -16.53
C HIS A 48 -20.90 0.38 -16.37
N PRO A 49 -21.70 1.12 -15.58
CA PRO A 49 -21.43 2.53 -15.32
C PRO A 49 -20.00 2.76 -14.79
N ALA A 50 -19.25 3.65 -15.45
CA ALA A 50 -17.83 3.87 -15.20
C ALA A 50 -17.50 4.21 -13.73
N ALA A 51 -18.39 4.94 -13.04
CA ALA A 51 -18.20 5.28 -11.63
C ALA A 51 -18.22 4.07 -10.69
N ALA A 52 -19.16 3.14 -10.91
CA ALA A 52 -19.24 1.91 -10.14
C ALA A 52 -18.02 1.02 -10.42
N ALA A 53 -17.58 0.96 -11.69
CA ALA A 53 -16.40 0.21 -12.09
C ALA A 53 -15.12 0.73 -11.43
N ALA A 54 -14.90 2.05 -11.45
CA ALA A 54 -13.72 2.67 -10.83
C ALA A 54 -13.70 2.50 -9.31
N LEU A 55 -14.85 2.63 -8.65
CA LEU A 55 -14.98 2.39 -7.22
C LEU A 55 -14.65 0.93 -6.88
N ARG A 56 -15.24 -0.02 -7.62
CA ARG A 56 -15.03 -1.45 -7.40
C ARG A 56 -13.57 -1.85 -7.61
N LEU A 57 -12.95 -1.40 -8.69
CA LEU A 57 -11.53 -1.64 -8.97
C LEU A 57 -10.65 -1.08 -7.83
N TRP A 58 -10.96 0.14 -7.37
CA TRP A 58 -10.24 0.75 -6.27
C TRP A 58 -10.37 -0.05 -4.96
N GLU A 59 -11.58 -0.48 -4.60
CA GLU A 59 -11.84 -1.25 -3.37
C GLU A 59 -11.01 -2.53 -3.29
N GLU A 60 -10.86 -3.24 -4.42
CA GLU A 60 -10.04 -4.46 -4.48
C GLU A 60 -8.55 -4.17 -4.25
N CYS A 61 -8.04 -3.06 -4.79
CA CYS A 61 -6.63 -2.68 -4.65
C CYS A 61 -6.34 -1.89 -3.35
N ALA A 62 -7.34 -1.29 -2.70
CA ALA A 62 -7.18 -0.37 -1.57
C ALA A 62 -6.50 -1.02 -0.35
N SER A 63 -6.64 -2.34 -0.20
CA SER A 63 -6.00 -3.11 0.89
C SER A 63 -4.47 -2.97 0.91
N ILE A 64 -3.85 -2.71 -0.25
CA ILE A 64 -2.39 -2.51 -0.39
C ILE A 64 -1.93 -1.22 0.30
N ALA A 65 -2.80 -0.21 0.37
CA ALA A 65 -2.52 1.11 0.94
C ALA A 65 -3.26 1.35 2.27
N ASN A 66 -3.63 0.30 2.99
CA ASN A 66 -4.43 0.41 4.23
C ASN A 66 -3.76 1.19 5.37
N HIS A 67 -2.43 1.37 5.33
CA HIS A 67 -1.66 2.14 6.31
C HIS A 67 -1.60 3.64 6.02
N VAL A 68 -2.17 4.09 4.89
CA VAL A 68 -2.37 5.50 4.57
C VAL A 68 -3.86 5.82 4.46
N ARG A 69 -4.22 7.07 4.71
CA ARG A 69 -5.61 7.51 4.69
C ARG A 69 -6.00 7.93 3.27
N LEU A 70 -7.14 7.45 2.80
CA LEU A 70 -7.81 8.01 1.62
C LEU A 70 -8.39 9.38 1.97
N VAL A 71 -7.90 10.42 1.31
CA VAL A 71 -8.34 11.81 1.49
C VAL A 71 -9.48 12.15 0.54
N ALA A 72 -9.42 11.66 -0.69
CA ALA A 72 -10.43 11.91 -1.71
C ALA A 72 -10.40 10.84 -2.82
N GLY A 73 -11.53 10.67 -3.50
CA GLY A 73 -11.69 9.80 -4.67
C GLY A 73 -12.23 8.40 -4.36
N PRO A 74 -12.41 7.54 -5.39
CA PRO A 74 -12.15 7.81 -6.80
C PRO A 74 -13.06 8.90 -7.37
N ARG A 75 -12.48 9.95 -7.97
CA ARG A 75 -13.23 11.04 -8.60
C ARG A 75 -12.80 11.18 -10.06
N HIS A 76 -13.76 11.28 -10.96
CA HIS A 76 -13.51 11.50 -12.38
C HIS A 76 -13.33 13.00 -12.65
N ASP A 77 -12.29 13.36 -13.40
CA ASP A 77 -12.02 14.75 -13.83
C ASP A 77 -12.50 15.05 -15.26
N GLY A 78 -13.12 14.07 -15.92
CA GLY A 78 -13.51 14.14 -17.34
C GLY A 78 -12.64 13.26 -18.23
N THR A 79 -11.44 12.88 -17.76
CA THR A 79 -10.49 12.06 -18.52
C THR A 79 -9.99 10.84 -17.76
N ARG A 80 -9.80 10.96 -16.45
CA ARG A 80 -9.20 9.93 -15.60
C ARG A 80 -9.84 9.92 -14.22
N TRP A 81 -9.75 8.77 -13.56
CA TRP A 81 -10.11 8.63 -12.16
C TRP A 81 -8.90 9.00 -11.31
N THR A 82 -9.14 9.76 -10.24
CA THR A 82 -8.09 10.18 -9.31
C THR A 82 -8.45 9.82 -7.89
N VAL A 83 -7.48 9.27 -7.16
CA VAL A 83 -7.51 9.07 -5.70
C VAL A 83 -6.37 9.83 -5.05
N VAL A 84 -6.60 10.33 -3.84
CA VAL A 84 -5.64 11.11 -3.06
C VAL A 84 -5.39 10.42 -1.73
N LEU A 85 -4.13 10.12 -1.44
CA LEU A 85 -3.69 9.41 -0.25
C LEU A 85 -2.78 10.29 0.61
N GLU A 86 -2.90 10.17 1.93
CA GLU A 86 -2.09 10.90 2.90
C GLU A 86 -1.76 10.02 4.12
N PRO A 87 -0.48 9.92 4.56
CA PRO A 87 0.71 10.51 3.92
C PRO A 87 1.00 9.91 2.53
N ALA A 88 1.98 10.45 1.79
CA ALA A 88 2.39 9.88 0.51
C ALA A 88 2.78 8.40 0.66
N LEU A 89 2.57 7.63 -0.39
CA LEU A 89 2.99 6.23 -0.45
C LEU A 89 4.52 6.13 -0.50
N GLY A 90 5.06 5.11 0.15
CA GLY A 90 6.43 4.70 -0.10
C GLY A 90 6.57 3.98 -1.45
N PRO A 91 7.80 3.85 -1.99
CA PRO A 91 8.04 3.29 -3.32
C PRO A 91 7.58 1.83 -3.51
N HIS A 92 7.60 1.01 -2.47
CA HIS A 92 7.19 -0.39 -2.54
C HIS A 92 5.67 -0.52 -2.55
N THR A 93 4.99 0.20 -1.65
CA THR A 93 3.51 0.22 -1.64
C THR A 93 2.98 0.81 -2.95
N GLU A 94 3.57 1.92 -3.43
CA GLU A 94 3.20 2.53 -4.70
C GLU A 94 3.28 1.53 -5.84
N ARG A 95 4.41 0.83 -5.99
CA ARG A 95 4.59 -0.17 -7.06
C ARG A 95 3.59 -1.31 -6.99
N ARG A 96 3.28 -1.80 -5.79
CA ARG A 96 2.27 -2.86 -5.62
C ARG A 96 0.87 -2.38 -5.98
N LEU A 97 0.54 -1.15 -5.60
CA LEU A 97 -0.76 -0.56 -5.87
C LEU A 97 -0.95 -0.28 -7.36
N THR A 98 0.04 0.32 -8.03
CA THR A 98 -0.03 0.54 -9.48
C THR A 98 -0.10 -0.78 -10.24
N GLY A 99 0.69 -1.79 -9.84
CA GLY A 99 0.60 -3.13 -10.42
C GLY A 99 -0.78 -3.75 -10.25
N CYS A 100 -1.43 -3.59 -9.09
CA CYS A 100 -2.81 -4.04 -8.90
C CYS A 100 -3.77 -3.33 -9.87
N LEU A 101 -3.63 -2.01 -10.04
CA LEU A 101 -4.49 -1.24 -10.94
C LEU A 101 -4.28 -1.59 -12.41
N ASP A 102 -3.08 -2.02 -12.81
CA ASP A 102 -2.76 -2.45 -14.19
C ASP A 102 -3.18 -3.90 -14.48
N ASP A 103 -2.94 -4.80 -13.53
CA ASP A 103 -3.06 -6.24 -13.76
C ASP A 103 -4.45 -6.77 -13.37
N LEU A 104 -5.15 -6.13 -12.43
CA LEU A 104 -6.42 -6.63 -11.93
C LEU A 104 -7.52 -6.49 -12.99
N THR A 105 -8.13 -7.63 -13.29
CA THR A 105 -9.41 -7.70 -13.99
C THR A 105 -10.43 -8.33 -13.06
N VAL A 106 -11.46 -7.58 -12.67
CA VAL A 106 -12.50 -8.02 -11.73
C VAL A 106 -13.87 -7.71 -12.31
N ASP A 107 -14.79 -8.68 -12.34
CA ASP A 107 -16.16 -8.51 -12.84
C ASP A 107 -16.24 -7.88 -14.26
N GLY A 108 -15.26 -8.17 -15.12
CA GLY A 108 -15.17 -7.58 -16.46
C GLY A 108 -14.73 -6.11 -16.48
N ILE A 109 -14.28 -5.58 -15.36
CA ILE A 109 -13.64 -4.27 -15.21
C ILE A 109 -12.15 -4.44 -15.44
N ARG A 110 -11.59 -3.63 -16.35
CA ARG A 110 -10.16 -3.54 -16.59
C ARG A 110 -9.64 -2.19 -16.13
N GLY A 111 -8.63 -2.21 -15.28
CA GLY A 111 -7.91 -1.02 -14.87
C GLY A 111 -6.71 -0.72 -15.75
N HIS A 112 -6.29 0.54 -15.77
CA HIS A 112 -4.93 0.90 -16.18
C HIS A 112 -4.45 2.07 -15.34
N HIS A 113 -3.28 1.93 -14.72
CA HIS A 113 -2.56 3.04 -14.13
C HIS A 113 -2.11 4.00 -15.23
N LEU A 114 -2.25 5.31 -14.97
CA LEU A 114 -1.84 6.35 -15.90
C LEU A 114 -0.65 7.15 -15.37
N ALA A 115 -0.74 7.59 -14.12
CA ALA A 115 0.27 8.44 -13.51
C ALA A 115 0.17 8.41 -11.97
N THR A 116 1.32 8.61 -11.33
CA THR A 116 1.40 8.86 -9.89
C THR A 116 2.13 10.16 -9.66
N GLU A 117 1.51 11.08 -8.94
CA GLU A 117 2.09 12.37 -8.56
C GLU A 117 2.33 12.38 -7.04
N ARG A 118 3.49 12.90 -6.62
CA ARG A 118 3.79 13.11 -5.19
C ARG A 118 3.86 14.60 -4.90
N LEU A 119 3.07 15.02 -3.92
CA LEU A 119 3.10 16.38 -3.40
C LEU A 119 3.82 16.35 -2.06
N ALA A 120 5.00 16.97 -2.00
CA ALA A 120 5.68 17.26 -0.76
C ALA A 120 5.03 18.50 -0.11
N ASN A 121 5.01 18.51 1.23
CA ASN A 121 4.59 19.67 2.01
C ASN A 121 5.74 20.68 2.15
#